data_AF-A0A8T3A9E9-F1
#
_entry.id   AF-A0A8T3A9E9-F1
#
_cell.length_a   1.000
_cell.length_b   1.000
_cell.length_c   1.000
_cell.angle_alpha   90.00
_cell.angle_beta   90.00
_cell.angle_gamma   90.00
#
_symmetry.space_group_name_H-M   'P 1'
#
loop_
_entity.id
_entity.type
_entity.pdbx_description
1 polymer ?
#
loop_
_entity_poly.entity_id
_entity_poly.type
_entity_poly.pdbx_seq_one_letter_code
_entity_poly.pdbx_strand_id
1 'polypeptide(L)'
;MELLIEVFEGGELEKKIMENVGCLNNSSTEWKETKPDIHDRRLHYKFNRYLSIFGGEVTSTQHRTPTADGNGWVINETITLHGIPLSDHFHVNLKYNLEALQSMSPSCQVDVVICITWLERSKFRKRITRNIFEKLAHRSKEVFDIFDFNCFIFRLISLISYEFHGKIKIY
;
A
#
# COMPACT_ATOMS: atom_id res chain seq x y z
N MET A 1 18.41 5.71 0.20
CA MET A 1 17.69 4.45 -0.12
C MET A 1 17.55 3.54 1.09
N GLU A 2 18.60 3.28 1.87
CA GLU A 2 18.55 2.41 3.05
C GLU A 2 17.47 2.82 4.07
N LEU A 3 17.38 4.10 4.43
CA LEU A 3 16.31 4.61 5.32
C LEU A 3 14.89 4.44 4.74
N LEU A 4 14.76 4.52 3.41
CA LEU A 4 13.47 4.41 2.74
C LEU A 4 12.97 2.96 2.72
N ILE A 5 13.89 2.00 2.58
CA ILE A 5 13.53 0.58 2.65
C ILE A 5 13.29 0.14 4.10
N GLU A 6 13.95 0.76 5.08
CA GLU A 6 13.79 0.47 6.52
C GLU A 6 12.33 0.60 7.01
N VAL A 7 11.53 1.47 6.36
CA VAL A 7 10.08 1.60 6.57
C VAL A 7 9.33 0.28 6.37
N PHE A 8 9.93 -0.66 5.65
CA PHE A 8 9.35 -1.94 5.28
C PHE A 8 10.14 -3.12 5.86
N GLU A 9 11.02 -2.95 6.84
CA GLU A 9 11.85 -4.05 7.38
C GLU A 9 11.27 -4.71 8.65
N GLY A 10 10.17 -4.21 9.20
CA GLY A 10 9.49 -4.76 10.38
C GLY A 10 10.09 -4.32 11.71
N GLY A 11 11.11 -3.45 11.67
CA GLY A 11 11.77 -2.89 12.84
C GLY A 11 10.94 -1.83 13.59
N GLU A 12 11.55 -1.21 14.59
CA GLU A 12 10.91 -0.18 15.43
C GLU A 12 10.49 1.06 14.64
N LEU A 13 11.25 1.42 13.59
CA LEU A 13 10.89 2.52 12.69
C LEU A 13 9.54 2.25 12.00
N GLU A 14 9.39 1.10 11.35
CA GLU A 14 8.12 0.72 10.70
C GLU A 14 6.96 0.72 11.70
N LYS A 15 7.14 0.10 12.89
CA LYS A 15 6.08 0.05 13.90
C LYS A 15 5.64 1.44 14.33
N LYS A 16 6.59 2.33 14.65
CA LYS A 16 6.30 3.70 15.07
C LYS A 16 5.60 4.49 13.97
N ILE A 17 6.04 4.35 12.73
CA ILE A 17 5.39 4.98 11.57
C ILE A 17 3.96 4.47 11.42
N MET A 18 3.76 3.15 11.44
CA MET A 18 2.46 2.51 11.28
C MET A 18 1.48 2.95 12.36
N GLU A 19 1.92 3.02 13.63
CA GLU A 19 1.10 3.53 14.73
C GLU A 19 0.71 5.00 14.53
N ASN A 20 1.67 5.85 14.13
CA ASN A 20 1.44 7.28 13.89
C ASN A 20 0.41 7.52 12.79
N VAL A 21 0.45 6.75 11.71
CA VAL A 21 -0.51 6.88 10.60
C VAL A 21 -1.84 6.18 10.88
N GLY A 22 -2.03 5.64 12.09
CA GLY A 22 -3.29 5.06 12.56
C GLY A 22 -3.47 3.57 12.31
N CYS A 23 -2.40 2.85 11.95
CA CYS A 23 -2.35 1.39 11.86
C CYS A 23 -1.87 0.81 13.19
N LEU A 24 -2.82 0.40 14.03
CA LEU A 24 -2.58 -0.10 15.38
C LEU A 24 -2.27 -1.60 15.39
N ASN A 25 -1.58 -2.06 16.44
CA ASN A 25 -1.23 -3.46 16.65
C ASN A 25 -0.51 -4.08 15.45
N ASN A 26 0.40 -3.31 14.83
CA ASN A 26 1.13 -3.75 13.66
C ASN A 26 2.01 -4.96 14.00
N SER A 27 1.88 -6.01 13.20
CA SER A 27 2.71 -7.19 13.26
C SER A 27 3.06 -7.61 11.84
N SER A 28 4.33 -7.95 11.62
CA SER A 28 4.83 -8.39 10.33
C SER A 28 5.69 -9.64 10.50
N THR A 29 5.68 -10.49 9.48
CA THR A 29 6.67 -11.57 9.36
C THR A 29 7.96 -11.01 8.78
N GLU A 30 9.08 -11.68 9.01
CA GLU A 30 10.31 -11.43 8.27
C GLU A 30 10.10 -11.61 6.76
N TRP A 31 10.91 -10.90 5.96
CA TRP A 31 11.00 -11.12 4.53
C TRP A 31 11.55 -12.51 4.23
N LYS A 32 10.88 -13.24 3.35
CA LYS A 32 11.32 -14.55 2.87
C LYS A 32 11.47 -14.53 1.37
N GLU A 33 12.63 -14.93 0.88
CA GLU A 33 12.84 -15.12 -0.55
C GLU A 33 11.97 -16.29 -1.04
N THR A 34 11.07 -16.01 -1.99
CA THR A 34 10.17 -17.02 -2.57
C THR A 34 10.63 -17.46 -3.95
N LYS A 35 11.33 -16.58 -4.66
CA LYS A 35 12.01 -16.81 -5.94
C LYS A 35 13.25 -15.89 -5.98
N PRO A 36 14.22 -16.13 -6.88
CA PRO A 36 15.37 -15.26 -7.02
C PRO A 36 14.94 -13.79 -7.12
N ASP A 37 15.45 -12.98 -6.19
CA ASP A 37 15.19 -11.53 -6.07
C ASP A 37 13.73 -11.13 -5.74
N ILE A 38 12.86 -12.10 -5.43
CA ILE A 38 11.47 -11.86 -5.01
C ILE A 38 11.31 -12.27 -3.55
N HIS A 39 10.95 -11.29 -2.72
CA HIS A 39 10.79 -11.49 -1.29
C HIS A 39 9.34 -11.21 -0.88
N ASP A 40 8.79 -12.08 -0.04
CA ASP A 40 7.43 -11.96 0.46
C ASP A 40 7.41 -11.82 1.97
N ARG A 41 6.46 -11.03 2.47
CA ARG A 41 6.10 -11.02 3.89
C ARG A 41 4.61 -10.79 4.08
N ARG A 42 4.14 -11.08 5.28
CA ARG A 42 2.75 -10.84 5.69
C ARG A 42 2.70 -9.80 6.78
N LEU A 43 1.66 -8.97 6.73
CA LEU A 43 1.38 -7.95 7.72
C LEU A 43 -0.03 -8.12 8.25
N HIS A 44 -0.19 -7.72 9.51
CA HIS A 44 -1.47 -7.69 10.19
C HIS A 44 -1.53 -6.47 11.10
N TYR A 45 -2.56 -5.65 10.93
CA TYR A 45 -2.77 -4.43 11.70
C TYR A 45 -4.26 -4.06 11.74
N LYS A 46 -4.63 -3.11 12.59
CA LYS A 46 -6.00 -2.59 12.72
C LYS A 46 -6.04 -1.11 12.40
N PHE A 47 -7.02 -0.70 11.60
CA PHE A 47 -7.28 0.73 11.42
C PHE A 47 -7.88 1.32 12.68
N ASN A 48 -7.31 2.43 13.14
CA ASN A 48 -7.98 3.30 14.08
C ASN A 48 -9.22 3.95 13.42
N ARG A 49 -10.05 4.60 14.25
CA ARG A 49 -11.29 5.23 13.76
C ARG A 49 -11.06 6.45 12.86
N TYR A 50 -9.85 7.01 12.87
CA TYR A 50 -9.46 8.09 11.98
C TYR A 50 -9.24 7.58 10.55
N LEU A 51 -8.56 6.45 10.37
CA LEU A 51 -8.36 5.83 9.05
C LEU A 51 -9.64 5.20 8.51
N SER A 52 -10.41 4.52 9.35
CA SER A 52 -11.70 3.94 8.98
C SER A 52 -12.71 4.12 10.11
N ILE A 53 -13.83 4.78 9.84
CA ILE A 53 -14.89 4.99 10.86
C ILE A 53 -15.44 3.66 11.41
N PHE A 54 -15.34 2.59 10.63
CA PHE A 54 -15.76 1.24 11.02
C PHE A 54 -14.68 0.52 11.85
N GLY A 55 -13.50 1.12 12.00
CA GLY A 55 -12.28 0.39 12.30
C GLY A 55 -12.00 -0.60 11.17
N GLY A 56 -11.56 -1.78 11.54
CA GLY A 56 -11.32 -2.87 10.60
C GLY A 56 -9.93 -3.44 10.81
N GLU A 57 -9.85 -4.73 10.60
CA GLU A 57 -8.60 -5.46 10.65
C GLU A 57 -8.11 -5.65 9.22
N VAL A 58 -6.80 -5.56 9.05
CA VAL A 58 -6.16 -5.69 7.75
C VAL A 58 -5.20 -6.85 7.83
N THR A 59 -5.34 -7.77 6.89
CA THR A 59 -4.30 -8.74 6.56
C THR A 59 -3.75 -8.38 5.20
N SER A 60 -2.43 -8.27 5.11
CA SER A 60 -1.77 -7.80 3.91
C SER A 60 -0.60 -8.70 3.56
N THR A 61 -0.35 -8.86 2.26
CA THR A 61 0.84 -9.54 1.74
C THR A 61 1.65 -8.55 0.94
N GLN A 62 2.93 -8.44 1.25
CA GLN A 62 3.87 -7.60 0.52
C GLN A 62 4.83 -8.46 -0.29
N HIS A 63 5.04 -8.06 -1.53
CA HIS A 63 6.01 -8.62 -2.46
C HIS A 63 7.02 -7.54 -2.83
N ARG A 64 8.31 -7.80 -2.60
CA ARG A 64 9.40 -6.89 -2.93
C ARG A 64 10.28 -7.47 -4.03
N THR A 65 10.58 -6.64 -5.03
CA THR A 65 11.51 -6.95 -6.11
C THR A 65 12.42 -5.74 -6.39
N PRO A 66 13.65 -5.93 -6.86
CA PRO A 66 14.45 -4.82 -7.39
C PRO A 66 13.78 -4.23 -8.64
N THR A 67 14.06 -2.96 -8.94
CA THR A 67 13.70 -2.36 -10.24
C THR A 67 14.54 -2.97 -11.36
N ALA A 68 14.05 -2.91 -12.60
CA ALA A 68 14.73 -3.50 -13.76
C ALA A 68 16.11 -2.89 -14.03
N ASP A 69 16.32 -1.64 -13.63
CA ASP A 69 17.59 -0.91 -13.73
C ASP A 69 18.50 -1.09 -12.50
N GLY A 70 18.04 -1.81 -11.47
CA GLY A 70 18.77 -2.07 -10.23
C GLY A 70 18.91 -0.86 -9.29
N ASN A 71 18.35 0.30 -9.63
CA ASN A 71 18.49 1.55 -8.87
C ASN A 71 17.38 1.76 -7.84
N GLY A 72 16.68 0.69 -7.44
CA GLY A 72 15.50 0.84 -6.61
C GLY A 72 14.80 -0.45 -6.26
N TRP A 73 13.67 -0.28 -5.57
CA TRP A 73 12.82 -1.36 -5.10
C TRP A 73 11.37 -1.09 -5.47
N VAL A 74 10.66 -2.15 -5.82
CA VAL A 74 9.21 -2.16 -6.00
C VAL A 74 8.61 -3.01 -4.90
N ILE A 75 7.66 -2.45 -4.15
CA ILE A 75 6.89 -3.17 -3.13
C ILE A 75 5.43 -3.16 -3.55
N ASN A 76 4.88 -4.33 -3.85
CA ASN A 76 3.45 -4.52 -4.09
C ASN A 76 2.80 -5.04 -2.80
N GLU A 77 1.76 -4.35 -2.34
CA GLU A 77 1.00 -4.72 -1.15
C GLU A 77 -0.43 -5.09 -1.57
N THR A 78 -0.86 -6.32 -1.30
CA THR A 78 -2.24 -6.76 -1.47
C THR A 78 -2.97 -6.74 -0.13
N ILE A 79 -3.99 -5.88 -0.03
CA ILE A 79 -4.71 -5.60 1.21
C ILE A 79 -6.04 -6.34 1.21
N THR A 80 -6.27 -7.14 2.26
CA THR A 80 -7.57 -7.71 2.58
C THR A 80 -8.14 -7.02 3.82
N LEU A 81 -9.34 -6.45 3.66
CA LEU A 81 -10.04 -5.72 4.71
C LEU A 81 -11.06 -6.62 5.39
N HIS A 82 -11.05 -6.66 6.72
CA HIS A 82 -11.98 -7.43 7.54
C HIS A 82 -12.80 -6.50 8.44
N GLY A 83 -14.08 -6.85 8.64
CA GLY A 83 -14.98 -6.06 9.50
C GLY A 83 -15.37 -4.69 8.92
N ILE A 84 -15.14 -4.46 7.62
CA ILE A 84 -15.56 -3.26 6.90
C ILE A 84 -16.75 -3.62 5.98
N PRO A 85 -17.82 -2.80 5.94
CA PRO A 85 -18.95 -3.06 5.05
C PRO A 85 -18.52 -3.18 3.59
N LEU A 86 -19.04 -4.20 2.89
CA LEU A 86 -18.80 -4.45 1.46
C LEU A 86 -17.33 -4.72 1.11
N SER A 87 -16.51 -5.13 2.08
CA SER A 87 -15.09 -5.45 1.87
C SER A 87 -14.85 -6.61 0.91
N ASP A 88 -15.84 -7.47 0.70
CA ASP A 88 -15.88 -8.55 -0.28
C ASP A 88 -16.23 -8.09 -1.71
N HIS A 89 -16.68 -6.84 -1.89
CA HIS A 89 -17.06 -6.31 -3.21
C HIS A 89 -15.88 -5.74 -4.00
N PHE A 90 -14.70 -5.63 -3.39
CA PHE A 90 -13.53 -5.04 -4.01
C PHE A 90 -12.22 -5.57 -3.41
N HIS A 91 -11.15 -5.50 -4.20
CA HIS A 91 -9.78 -5.67 -3.73
C HIS A 91 -9.03 -4.34 -3.76
N VAL A 92 -8.08 -4.19 -2.83
CA VAL A 92 -7.20 -3.02 -2.77
C VAL A 92 -5.76 -3.49 -2.87
N ASN A 93 -5.01 -2.88 -3.77
CA ASN A 93 -3.57 -3.09 -3.89
C ASN A 93 -2.84 -1.75 -3.85
N LEU A 94 -1.69 -1.72 -3.21
CA LEU A 94 -0.76 -0.60 -3.26
C LEU A 94 0.51 -1.04 -3.96
N LYS A 95 1.14 -0.13 -4.69
CA LYS A 95 2.47 -0.32 -5.25
C LYS A 95 3.32 0.88 -4.90
N TYR A 96 4.46 0.62 -4.28
CA TYR A 96 5.49 1.60 -3.95
C TYR A 96 6.66 1.37 -4.91
N ASN A 97 7.00 2.36 -5.74
CA ASN A 97 8.26 2.37 -6.48
C ASN A 97 9.21 3.32 -5.76
N LEU A 98 10.34 2.79 -5.31
CA LEU A 98 11.34 3.48 -4.52
C LEU A 98 12.62 3.54 -5.36
N GLU A 99 12.91 4.69 -5.94
CA GLU A 99 14.02 4.86 -6.89
C GLU A 99 15.05 5.86 -6.36
N ALA A 100 16.34 5.59 -6.53
CA ALA A 100 17.37 6.58 -6.32
C ALA A 100 17.42 7.52 -7.53
N LEU A 101 17.38 8.83 -7.29
CA LEU A 101 17.55 9.81 -8.34
C LEU A 101 19.05 10.06 -8.53
N GLN A 102 19.51 9.96 -9.78
CA GLN A 102 20.85 10.40 -10.14
C GLN A 102 20.87 11.93 -10.21
N SER A 103 21.06 12.58 -9.06
CA SER A 103 21.20 14.03 -8.92
C SER A 103 22.47 14.43 -8.19
N MET A 104 22.85 15.72 -8.25
CA MET A 104 24.05 16.24 -7.56
C MET A 104 24.00 16.09 -6.02
N SER A 105 22.82 15.91 -5.44
CA SER A 105 22.59 15.51 -4.06
C SER A 105 21.90 14.15 -4.00
N PRO A 106 22.09 13.34 -2.94
CA PRO A 106 21.37 12.09 -2.77
C PRO A 106 19.88 12.40 -2.58
N SER A 107 19.07 12.10 -3.59
CA SER A 107 17.61 12.23 -3.53
C SER A 107 16.96 10.91 -3.98
N CYS A 108 15.76 10.65 -3.49
CA CYS A 108 15.01 9.44 -3.83
C CYS A 108 13.61 9.84 -4.31
N GLN A 109 13.06 9.10 -5.25
CA GLN A 109 11.70 9.27 -5.72
C GLN A 109 10.83 8.14 -5.15
N VAL A 110 9.64 8.52 -4.70
CA VAL A 110 8.65 7.58 -4.17
C VAL A 110 7.36 7.75 -4.96
N ASP A 111 7.06 6.76 -5.78
CA ASP A 111 5.78 6.71 -6.48
C ASP A 111 4.86 5.72 -5.78
N VAL A 112 3.67 6.18 -5.40
CA VAL A 112 2.64 5.34 -4.78
C VAL A 112 1.47 5.20 -5.73
N VAL A 113 1.17 3.97 -6.12
CA VAL A 113 0.02 3.62 -6.94
C VAL A 113 -1.03 2.94 -6.07
N ILE A 114 -2.24 3.51 -6.03
CA ILE A 114 -3.39 2.91 -5.35
C ILE A 114 -4.28 2.26 -6.41
N CYS A 115 -4.46 0.95 -6.32
CA CYS A 115 -5.34 0.18 -7.20
C CYS A 115 -6.56 -0.33 -6.43
N ILE A 116 -7.76 -0.05 -6.95
CA ILE A 116 -9.02 -0.60 -6.44
C ILE A 116 -9.67 -1.40 -7.57
N THR A 117 -9.86 -2.69 -7.34
CA THR A 117 -10.50 -3.62 -8.28
C THR A 117 -11.89 -3.96 -7.77
N TRP A 118 -12.93 -3.59 -8.52
CA TRP A 118 -14.32 -3.90 -8.15
C TRP A 118 -14.72 -5.28 -8.66
N LEU A 119 -15.19 -6.12 -7.75
CA LEU A 119 -15.67 -7.49 -8.01
C LEU A 119 -17.18 -7.53 -8.21
N GLU A 120 -17.90 -6.67 -7.48
CA GLU A 120 -19.35 -6.60 -7.54
C GLU A 120 -19.86 -5.18 -7.81
N ARG A 121 -21.07 -5.10 -8.38
CA ARG A 121 -21.76 -3.82 -8.59
C ARG A 121 -22.30 -3.32 -7.25
N SER A 122 -21.97 -2.08 -6.90
CA SER A 122 -22.52 -1.41 -5.73
C SER A 122 -22.97 0.02 -6.06
N LYS A 123 -24.12 0.43 -5.55
CA LYS A 123 -24.58 1.84 -5.64
C LYS A 123 -23.68 2.79 -4.85
N PHE A 124 -22.93 2.27 -3.88
CA PHE A 124 -22.00 3.05 -3.05
C PHE A 124 -20.60 3.16 -3.64
N ARG A 125 -20.35 2.55 -4.81
CA ARG A 125 -19.04 2.43 -5.46
C ARG A 125 -18.24 3.73 -5.44
N LYS A 126 -18.80 4.82 -5.98
CA LYS A 126 -18.12 6.13 -6.06
C LYS A 126 -17.65 6.63 -4.69
N ARG A 127 -18.51 6.50 -3.67
CA ARG A 127 -18.21 6.95 -2.31
C ARG A 127 -17.12 6.09 -1.67
N ILE A 128 -17.20 4.77 -1.85
CA ILE A 128 -16.21 3.83 -1.31
C ILE A 128 -14.85 4.05 -1.97
N THR A 129 -14.79 4.13 -3.31
CA THR A 129 -13.55 4.42 -4.06
C THR A 129 -12.89 5.69 -3.54
N ARG A 130 -13.66 6.78 -3.43
CA ARG A 130 -13.13 8.07 -2.94
C ARG A 130 -12.58 7.95 -1.53
N ASN A 131 -13.35 7.34 -0.62
CA ASN A 131 -12.94 7.17 0.77
C ASN A 131 -11.65 6.35 0.89
N ILE A 132 -11.55 5.21 0.17
CA ILE A 132 -10.34 4.37 0.17
C ILE A 132 -9.15 5.17 -0.36
N PHE A 133 -9.33 5.83 -1.50
CA PHE A 133 -8.27 6.61 -2.12
C PHE A 133 -7.77 7.73 -1.20
N GLU A 134 -8.66 8.58 -0.69
CA GLU A 134 -8.30 9.69 0.22
C GLU A 134 -7.55 9.19 1.45
N LYS A 135 -8.02 8.09 2.07
CA LYS A 135 -7.41 7.55 3.29
C LYS A 135 -6.05 6.91 3.04
N LEU A 136 -5.92 6.13 1.98
CA LEU A 136 -4.65 5.46 1.65
C LEU A 136 -3.62 6.44 1.06
N ALA A 137 -4.08 7.47 0.34
CA ALA A 137 -3.23 8.56 -0.12
C ALA A 137 -2.64 9.34 1.05
N HIS A 138 -3.49 9.74 2.00
CA HIS A 138 -3.08 10.44 3.20
C HIS A 138 -2.10 9.60 4.02
N ARG A 139 -2.46 8.33 4.30
CA ARG A 139 -1.58 7.38 5.00
C ARG A 139 -0.21 7.28 4.32
N SER A 140 -0.20 7.08 3.00
CA SER A 140 1.04 6.88 2.26
C SER A 140 1.91 8.12 2.30
N LYS A 141 1.31 9.32 2.26
CA LYS A 141 2.05 10.57 2.42
C LYS A 141 2.67 10.66 3.82
N GLU A 142 1.89 10.47 4.88
CA GLU A 142 2.38 10.55 6.27
C GLU A 142 3.51 9.55 6.57
N VAL A 143 3.47 8.36 5.95
CA VAL A 143 4.55 7.36 6.07
C VAL A 143 5.89 7.92 5.62
N PHE A 144 5.91 8.69 4.52
CA PHE A 144 7.16 9.21 3.93
C PHE A 144 7.51 10.63 4.38
N ASP A 145 6.55 11.40 4.89
CA ASP A 145 6.79 12.75 5.44
C ASP A 145 7.75 12.73 6.64
N ILE A 146 7.93 11.57 7.29
CA ILE A 146 8.85 11.38 8.43
C ILE A 146 10.34 11.45 8.00
N PHE A 147 10.65 11.27 6.71
CA PHE A 147 12.03 11.24 6.20
C PHE A 147 12.59 12.62 5.82
N ASP A 148 11.90 13.70 6.19
CA ASP A 148 12.23 15.09 5.88
C ASP A 148 12.23 15.41 4.37
N PHE A 149 11.39 16.36 3.96
CA PHE A 149 10.98 16.60 2.56
C PHE A 149 12.10 17.04 1.60
N ASN A 150 13.29 17.36 2.12
CA ASN A 150 14.35 17.99 1.32
C ASN A 150 15.00 17.06 0.28
N CYS A 151 14.64 15.77 0.24
CA CYS A 151 15.25 14.79 -0.68
C CYS A 151 14.25 13.85 -1.37
N PHE A 152 12.93 14.08 -1.27
CA PHE A 152 11.92 13.17 -1.83
C PHE A 152 10.90 13.84 -2.76
N ILE A 153 10.69 13.22 -3.92
CA ILE A 153 9.55 13.53 -4.81
C ILE A 153 8.49 12.45 -4.59
N PHE A 154 7.36 12.82 -3.99
CA PHE A 154 6.21 11.94 -3.80
C PHE A 154 5.20 12.13 -4.94
N ARG A 155 4.92 11.06 -5.69
CA ARG A 155 3.86 11.08 -6.71
C ARG A 155 2.80 10.03 -6.42
N LEU A 156 1.55 10.48 -6.40
CA LEU A 156 0.40 9.62 -6.17
C LEU A 156 -0.32 9.36 -7.49
N ILE A 157 -0.48 8.08 -7.84
CA ILE A 157 -1.15 7.65 -9.06
C ILE A 157 -2.37 6.80 -8.67
N SER A 158 -3.55 7.21 -9.12
CA SER A 158 -4.78 6.43 -8.93
C SER A 158 -5.04 5.53 -10.13
N LEU A 159 -5.18 4.23 -9.91
CA LEU A 159 -5.66 3.28 -10.92
C LEU A 159 -6.95 2.61 -10.43
N ILE A 160 -8.00 2.66 -11.25
CA ILE A 160 -9.27 1.98 -10.95
C ILE A 160 -9.49 0.94 -12.04
N SER A 161 -9.57 -0.33 -11.66
CA SER A 161 -9.83 -1.45 -12.56
C SER A 161 -11.17 -2.10 -12.25
N TYR A 162 -11.78 -2.70 -13.26
CA TYR A 162 -13.09 -3.35 -13.15
C TYR A 162 -12.99 -4.78 -13.68
N GLU A 163 -13.32 -5.77 -12.86
CA GLU A 163 -13.45 -7.16 -13.30
C GLU A 163 -14.92 -7.57 -13.19
N PHE A 164 -15.56 -7.82 -14.34
CA PHE A 164 -16.93 -8.32 -14.37
C PHE A 164 -16.92 -9.83 -14.61
N HIS A 165 -17.06 -10.62 -13.55
CA HIS A 165 -17.30 -12.06 -13.66
C HIS A 165 -18.80 -12.33 -13.93
N GLY A 166 -19.30 -11.87 -15.07
CA GLY A 166 -20.66 -12.15 -15.51
C GLY A 166 -20.67 -13.34 -16.46
N LYS A 167 -21.36 -14.44 -16.10
CA LYS A 167 -21.84 -15.41 -17.10
C LYS A 167 -22.71 -14.63 -18.08
N ILE A 168 -22.26 -14.54 -19.33
CA ILE A 168 -23.08 -14.03 -20.43
C ILE A 168 -24.31 -14.95 -20.52
N LYS A 169 -25.45 -14.51 -19.96
CA LYS A 169 -26.75 -15.06 -20.36
C LYS A 169 -27.09 -14.39 -21.69
N ILE A 170 -26.80 -15.10 -22.77
CA ILE A 170 -27.36 -14.81 -24.08
C ILE A 170 -28.84 -15.22 -23.97
N TYR A 171 -29.76 -14.25 -24.06
CA TYR A 171 -31.17 -14.50 -24.35
C TYR A 171 -31.35 -14.41 -25.87
#